data_AF-A0A6C0AFU5-F1
#
_entry.id   AF-A0A6C0AFU5-F1
#
_cell.length_a   1.000
_cell.length_b   1.000
_cell.length_c   1.000
_cell.angle_alpha   90.00
_cell.angle_beta   90.00
_cell.angle_gamma   90.00
#
_symmetry.space_group_name_H-M   'P 1'
#
loop_
_entity.id
_entity.type
_entity.pdbx_description
1 polymer ?
#
loop_
_entity_poly.entity_id
_entity_poly.type
_entity_poly.pdbx_seq_one_letter_code
_entity_poly.pdbx_strand_id
1 'polypeptide(L)'
;MNNIMKILNFLLIIIEIKMYINIMKYSEYIIYVLLLVLIAYIIVNTYTKNIESFSQKTIKENVVCNPIDGKTLRGLRKHHLGISDIMSVNRDTITNKCIDYANNVYGVDGYNSISVHSTGPWFTRGCDIHHGQSKKDMNTRKSNDKICYFNPKYNSSKLNDKELEIQCKDLYRRKSEQKKEQERMLREEEMRRLREAEEIRRRKQEEERRKQQEEQERKMFELQIRKRVEQEERQKIEEKIRQQIEIAIRKRVDEEMRKRREIEDRRHKDIQAKQWGQHGSFEKQVNNCLSTGKRTPTKSTDRSWCDSNSRNNPGKVYGRDNKGNIIYLH
;
A
#
# COMPACT_ATOMS: atom_id res chain seq x y z
N MET A 1 -114.95 88.45 -16.96
CA MET A 1 -114.59 87.11 -16.44
C MET A 1 -113.59 86.34 -17.32
N ASN A 2 -113.60 86.46 -18.66
CA ASN A 2 -112.69 85.69 -19.53
C ASN A 2 -111.18 85.97 -19.37
N ASN A 3 -110.77 87.18 -18.97
CA ASN A 3 -109.33 87.49 -18.85
C ASN A 3 -108.71 86.89 -17.57
N ILE A 4 -109.47 86.80 -16.47
CA ILE A 4 -108.98 86.21 -15.21
C ILE A 4 -108.77 84.69 -15.38
N MET A 5 -109.69 84.00 -16.07
CA MET A 5 -109.53 82.57 -16.36
C MET A 5 -108.32 82.29 -17.27
N LYS A 6 -108.05 83.15 -18.25
CA LYS A 6 -106.85 83.03 -19.11
C LYS A 6 -105.55 83.23 -18.33
N ILE A 7 -105.51 84.17 -17.40
CA ILE A 7 -104.34 84.43 -16.56
C ILE A 7 -104.09 83.25 -15.60
N LEU A 8 -105.15 82.73 -14.97
CA LEU A 8 -105.03 81.56 -14.09
C LEU A 8 -104.55 80.31 -14.84
N ASN A 9 -105.06 80.07 -16.05
CA ASN A 9 -104.62 78.94 -16.86
C ASN A 9 -103.16 79.10 -17.33
N PHE A 10 -102.73 80.33 -17.63
CA PHE A 10 -101.34 80.62 -17.99
C PHE A 10 -100.38 80.44 -16.79
N LEU A 11 -100.81 80.84 -15.59
CA LEU A 11 -100.05 80.61 -14.36
C LEU A 11 -99.92 79.11 -14.02
N LEU A 12 -100.98 78.32 -14.23
CA LEU A 12 -100.93 76.87 -14.06
C LEU A 12 -99.91 76.22 -14.99
N ILE A 13 -99.91 76.60 -16.28
CA ILE A 13 -98.94 76.10 -17.27
C ILE A 13 -97.50 76.47 -16.86
N ILE A 14 -97.26 77.68 -16.36
CA ILE A 14 -95.93 78.08 -15.90
C ILE A 14 -95.48 77.24 -14.68
N ILE A 15 -96.39 76.94 -13.75
CA ILE A 15 -96.09 76.10 -12.59
C ILE A 15 -95.75 74.67 -13.05
N GLU A 16 -96.53 74.09 -13.96
CA GLU A 16 -96.27 72.76 -14.52
C GLU A 16 -94.92 72.70 -15.24
N ILE A 17 -94.60 73.68 -16.08
CA ILE A 17 -93.31 73.76 -16.79
C ILE A 17 -92.14 73.87 -15.80
N LYS A 18 -92.27 74.70 -14.76
CA LYS A 18 -91.20 74.89 -13.76
C LYS A 18 -90.98 73.63 -12.92
N MET A 19 -92.05 72.90 -12.60
CA MET A 19 -91.97 71.62 -11.90
C MET A 19 -91.31 70.55 -12.78
N TYR A 20 -91.65 70.50 -14.07
CA TYR A 20 -91.04 69.58 -15.04
C TYR A 20 -89.55 69.85 -15.24
N ILE A 21 -89.13 71.11 -15.32
CA ILE A 21 -87.71 71.51 -15.41
C ILE A 21 -86.94 71.08 -14.14
N ASN A 22 -87.53 71.23 -12.96
CA ASN A 22 -86.89 70.78 -11.73
C ASN A 22 -86.77 69.25 -11.66
N ILE A 23 -87.80 68.50 -12.08
CA ILE A 23 -87.74 67.03 -12.15
C ILE A 23 -86.68 66.56 -13.15
N MET A 24 -86.56 67.24 -14.30
CA MET A 24 -85.53 66.94 -15.31
C MET A 24 -84.11 67.24 -14.80
N LYS A 25 -83.90 68.31 -14.02
CA LYS A 25 -82.60 68.57 -13.38
C LYS A 25 -82.25 67.53 -12.31
N TYR A 26 -83.25 67.07 -11.54
CA TYR A 26 -83.04 66.01 -10.56
C TYR A 26 -82.78 64.66 -11.22
N SER A 27 -83.41 64.35 -12.36
CA SER A 27 -83.14 63.10 -13.09
C SER A 27 -81.73 63.08 -13.69
N GLU A 28 -81.25 64.20 -14.23
CA GLU A 28 -79.85 64.33 -14.66
C GLU A 28 -78.88 64.12 -13.49
N TYR A 29 -79.14 64.72 -12.33
CA TYR A 29 -78.29 64.54 -11.15
C TYR A 29 -78.28 63.09 -10.64
N ILE A 30 -79.44 62.41 -10.63
CA ILE A 30 -79.54 60.99 -10.25
C ILE A 30 -78.76 60.11 -11.23
N ILE A 31 -78.84 60.38 -12.54
CA ILE A 31 -78.08 59.65 -13.56
C ILE A 31 -76.57 59.87 -13.34
N TYR A 32 -76.12 61.09 -13.07
CA TYR A 32 -74.71 61.38 -12.76
C TYR A 32 -74.22 60.64 -11.51
N VAL A 33 -75.02 60.63 -10.43
CA VAL A 33 -74.65 59.90 -9.19
C VAL A 33 -74.59 58.39 -9.44
N LEU A 34 -75.57 57.82 -10.16
CA LEU A 34 -75.55 56.41 -10.51
C LEU A 34 -74.35 56.05 -11.40
N LEU A 35 -74.02 56.91 -12.38
CA LEU A 35 -72.85 56.74 -13.24
C LEU A 35 -71.55 56.75 -12.42
N LEU A 36 -71.41 57.68 -11.47
CA LEU A 36 -70.24 57.76 -10.59
C LEU A 36 -70.10 56.52 -9.69
N VAL A 37 -71.20 56.01 -9.14
CA VAL A 37 -71.20 54.76 -8.36
C VAL A 37 -70.79 53.57 -9.22
N LEU A 38 -71.29 53.51 -10.46
CA LEU A 38 -70.99 52.43 -11.40
C LEU A 38 -69.52 52.48 -11.86
N ILE A 39 -68.99 53.68 -12.12
CA ILE A 39 -67.56 53.89 -12.41
C ILE A 39 -66.71 53.48 -11.20
N ALA A 40 -67.06 53.91 -9.98
CA ALA A 40 -66.34 53.52 -8.77
C ALA A 40 -66.34 52.00 -8.57
N TYR A 41 -67.48 51.34 -8.80
CA TYR A 41 -67.60 49.88 -8.74
C TYR A 41 -66.72 49.18 -9.79
N ILE A 42 -66.72 49.66 -11.03
CA ILE A 42 -65.86 49.12 -12.11
C ILE A 42 -64.38 49.31 -11.76
N ILE A 43 -64.00 50.48 -11.24
CA ILE A 43 -62.63 50.76 -10.80
C ILE A 43 -62.24 49.76 -9.72
N VAL A 44 -63.00 49.67 -8.62
CA VAL A 44 -62.69 48.76 -7.51
C VAL A 44 -62.57 47.31 -7.98
N ASN A 45 -63.52 46.82 -8.78
CA ASN A 45 -63.54 45.42 -9.26
C ASN A 45 -62.40 45.11 -10.26
N THR A 46 -62.04 46.08 -11.10
CA THR A 46 -60.90 45.95 -12.02
C THR A 46 -59.58 45.94 -11.26
N TYR A 47 -59.43 46.78 -10.23
CA TYR A 47 -58.24 46.82 -9.39
C TYR A 47 -58.08 45.54 -8.56
N THR A 48 -59.15 45.01 -7.97
CA THR A 48 -59.07 43.76 -7.18
C THR A 48 -58.70 42.56 -8.05
N LYS A 49 -59.31 42.40 -9.24
CA LYS A 49 -58.96 41.32 -10.17
C LYS A 49 -57.53 41.41 -10.72
N ASN A 50 -57.01 42.62 -10.91
CA ASN A 50 -55.62 42.81 -11.33
C ASN A 50 -54.62 42.45 -10.21
N ILE A 51 -54.97 42.66 -8.94
CA ILE A 51 -54.13 42.27 -7.80
C ILE A 51 -54.09 40.74 -7.65
N GLU A 52 -55.22 40.05 -7.80
CA GLU A 52 -55.27 38.58 -7.73
C GLU A 52 -54.50 37.91 -8.87
N SER A 53 -54.61 38.43 -10.10
CA SER A 53 -53.87 37.90 -11.27
C SER A 53 -52.37 38.23 -11.25
N PHE A 54 -51.96 39.37 -10.67
CA PHE A 54 -50.55 39.71 -10.48
C PHE A 54 -49.89 38.89 -9.36
N SER A 55 -50.63 38.62 -8.27
CA SER A 55 -50.19 37.76 -7.16
C SER A 55 -49.97 36.31 -7.61
N GLN A 56 -50.90 35.73 -8.38
CA GLN A 56 -50.78 34.36 -8.91
C GLN A 56 -49.62 34.17 -9.91
N LYS A 57 -49.16 35.25 -10.55
CA LYS A 57 -48.05 35.17 -11.52
C LYS A 57 -46.67 35.07 -10.86
N THR A 58 -46.54 35.51 -9.60
CA THR A 58 -45.27 35.55 -8.88
C THR A 58 -45.11 34.42 -7.87
N ILE A 59 -46.18 33.75 -7.44
CA ILE A 59 -46.09 32.61 -6.52
C ILE A 59 -46.71 31.38 -7.19
N LYS A 60 -45.94 30.30 -7.29
CA LYS A 60 -46.45 28.98 -7.66
C LYS A 60 -46.45 28.07 -6.43
N GLU A 61 -47.61 27.46 -6.18
CA GLU A 61 -47.81 26.52 -5.07
C GLU A 61 -47.49 25.08 -5.46
N ASN A 62 -47.21 24.25 -4.46
CA ASN A 62 -46.88 22.82 -4.62
C ASN A 62 -45.73 22.56 -5.59
N VAL A 63 -44.78 23.51 -5.63
CA VAL A 63 -43.58 23.43 -6.44
C VAL A 63 -42.40 24.06 -5.73
N VAL A 64 -41.20 23.63 -6.14
CA VAL A 64 -39.92 24.25 -5.78
C VAL A 64 -39.31 24.89 -7.03
N CYS A 65 -38.57 25.99 -6.87
CA CYS A 65 -37.84 26.58 -7.98
C CYS A 65 -36.70 25.64 -8.41
N ASN A 66 -36.57 25.42 -9.71
CA ASN A 66 -35.57 24.52 -10.29
C ASN A 66 -34.62 25.33 -11.19
N PRO A 67 -33.57 25.95 -10.62
CA PRO A 67 -32.61 26.74 -11.36
C PRO A 67 -31.84 25.89 -12.40
N ILE A 68 -31.73 26.38 -13.64
CA ILE A 68 -30.91 25.76 -14.70
C ILE A 68 -29.42 26.11 -14.52
N ASP A 69 -29.14 27.34 -14.11
CA ASP A 69 -27.80 27.91 -13.92
C ASP A 69 -27.74 28.84 -12.67
N GLY A 70 -26.65 29.59 -12.52
CA GLY A 70 -26.49 30.53 -11.41
C GLY A 70 -26.12 29.87 -10.07
N LYS A 71 -26.41 30.58 -8.97
CA LYS A 71 -26.07 30.17 -7.60
C LYS A 71 -27.32 30.11 -6.73
N THR A 72 -27.27 29.29 -5.69
CA THR A 72 -28.34 29.18 -4.70
C THR A 72 -27.77 29.33 -3.30
N LEU A 73 -28.24 30.32 -2.56
CA LEU A 73 -28.04 30.40 -1.13
C LEU A 73 -29.08 29.50 -0.45
N ARG A 74 -28.60 28.37 0.08
CA ARG A 74 -29.45 27.36 0.71
C ARG A 74 -29.50 27.56 2.22
N GLY A 75 -30.58 27.09 2.83
CA GLY A 75 -30.58 26.91 4.28
C GLY A 75 -30.89 28.17 5.09
N LEU A 76 -31.61 29.16 4.53
CA LEU A 76 -32.09 30.27 5.33
C LEU A 76 -33.22 29.77 6.23
N ARG A 77 -33.07 29.99 7.53
CA ARG A 77 -33.91 29.44 8.61
C ARG A 77 -34.15 30.54 9.64
N LYS A 78 -34.84 30.20 10.73
CA LYS A 78 -35.27 31.12 11.79
C LYS A 78 -34.21 32.17 12.19
N HIS A 79 -32.97 31.76 12.43
CA HIS A 79 -31.88 32.65 12.85
C HIS A 79 -31.46 33.65 11.76
N HIS A 80 -31.43 33.23 10.50
CA HIS A 80 -31.09 34.08 9.37
C HIS A 80 -32.18 35.10 9.04
N LEU A 81 -33.44 34.72 9.29
CA LEU A 81 -34.63 35.51 8.95
C LEU A 81 -35.12 36.41 10.10
N GLY A 82 -34.43 36.40 11.25
CA GLY A 82 -34.85 37.15 12.43
C GLY A 82 -36.20 36.69 12.99
N ILE A 83 -36.54 35.41 12.85
CA ILE A 83 -37.77 34.82 13.36
C ILE A 83 -37.44 34.07 14.64
N SER A 84 -38.03 34.47 15.77
CA SER A 84 -37.80 33.86 17.09
C SER A 84 -38.35 32.43 17.15
N ASP A 85 -39.60 32.27 16.73
CA ASP A 85 -40.27 30.98 16.60
C ASP A 85 -40.84 30.81 15.18
N ILE A 86 -40.17 29.97 14.39
CA ILE A 86 -40.58 29.71 13.00
C ILE A 86 -41.79 28.77 12.89
N MET A 87 -42.16 28.10 13.98
CA MET A 87 -43.29 27.18 13.97
C MET A 87 -44.63 27.91 14.10
N SER A 88 -44.65 29.06 14.78
CA SER A 88 -45.84 29.89 14.97
C SER A 88 -46.15 30.85 13.82
N VAL A 89 -45.21 31.07 12.90
CA VAL A 89 -45.43 31.96 11.75
C VAL A 89 -46.06 31.24 10.57
N ASN A 90 -46.94 31.94 9.84
CA ASN A 90 -47.56 31.39 8.63
C ASN A 90 -46.60 31.45 7.42
N ARG A 91 -47.02 30.81 6.32
CA ARG A 91 -46.28 30.75 5.05
C ARG A 91 -45.89 32.15 4.55
N ASP A 92 -46.85 33.06 4.50
CA ASP A 92 -46.64 34.38 3.89
C ASP A 92 -45.65 35.22 4.69
N THR A 93 -45.64 35.06 6.02
CA THR A 93 -44.64 35.68 6.89
C THR A 93 -43.23 35.16 6.57
N ILE A 94 -43.07 33.84 6.40
CA ILE A 94 -41.77 33.26 6.01
C ILE A 94 -41.35 33.78 4.63
N THR A 95 -42.27 33.81 3.66
CA THR A 95 -42.02 34.32 2.31
C THR A 95 -41.55 35.77 2.33
N ASN A 96 -42.25 36.65 3.05
CA ASN A 96 -41.91 38.06 3.14
C ASN A 96 -40.55 38.27 3.82
N LYS A 97 -40.25 37.53 4.90
CA LYS A 97 -38.93 37.57 5.54
C LYS A 97 -37.82 37.13 4.60
N CYS A 98 -38.07 36.13 3.76
CA CYS A 98 -37.14 35.69 2.74
C CYS A 98 -36.95 36.73 1.63
N ILE A 99 -38.01 37.41 1.20
CA ILE A 99 -37.95 38.52 0.24
C ILE A 99 -37.14 39.68 0.83
N ASP A 100 -37.39 40.06 2.08
CA ASP A 100 -36.66 41.12 2.77
C ASP A 100 -35.16 40.80 2.85
N TYR A 101 -34.83 39.57 3.26
CA TYR A 101 -33.45 39.09 3.28
C TYR A 101 -32.82 39.14 1.88
N ALA A 102 -33.53 38.66 0.86
CA ALA A 102 -33.06 38.65 -0.52
C ALA A 102 -32.80 40.07 -1.05
N ASN A 103 -33.72 41.00 -0.79
CA ASN A 103 -33.59 42.40 -1.15
C ASN A 103 -32.39 43.06 -0.46
N ASN A 104 -32.12 42.72 0.80
CA ASN A 104 -30.99 43.26 1.55
C ASN A 104 -29.64 42.72 1.04
N VAL A 105 -29.56 41.44 0.69
CA VAL A 105 -28.30 40.81 0.26
C VAL A 105 -27.99 41.02 -1.22
N TYR A 106 -29.00 40.90 -2.08
CA TYR A 106 -28.83 40.88 -3.53
C TYR A 106 -29.39 42.13 -4.22
N GLY A 107 -30.08 43.00 -3.49
CA GLY A 107 -30.85 44.09 -4.09
C GLY A 107 -32.19 43.61 -4.67
N VAL A 108 -33.07 44.57 -4.92
CA VAL A 108 -34.47 44.33 -5.36
C VAL A 108 -34.54 43.59 -6.70
N ASP A 109 -33.51 43.69 -7.54
CA ASP A 109 -33.46 43.09 -8.87
C ASP A 109 -32.32 42.05 -9.06
N GLY A 110 -31.60 41.69 -8.00
CA GLY A 110 -30.42 40.81 -8.10
C GLY A 110 -30.67 39.32 -7.84
N TYR A 111 -31.86 38.94 -7.35
CA TYR A 111 -32.27 37.53 -7.21
C TYR A 111 -33.45 37.21 -8.13
N ASN A 112 -33.47 36.01 -8.68
CA ASN A 112 -34.49 35.55 -9.62
C ASN A 112 -35.69 34.98 -8.87
N SER A 113 -35.45 34.06 -7.94
CA SER A 113 -36.53 33.31 -7.30
C SER A 113 -36.18 32.85 -5.90
N ILE A 114 -37.20 32.46 -5.15
CA ILE A 114 -37.09 31.96 -3.77
C ILE A 114 -37.92 30.69 -3.64
N SER A 115 -37.29 29.61 -3.23
CA SER A 115 -37.97 28.39 -2.81
C SER A 115 -38.29 28.48 -1.33
N VAL A 116 -39.57 28.53 -0.96
CA VAL A 116 -39.99 28.64 0.44
C VAL A 116 -40.52 27.31 0.93
N HIS A 117 -40.02 26.90 2.10
CA HIS A 117 -40.41 25.70 2.82
C HIS A 117 -41.19 26.15 4.06
N SER A 118 -42.51 26.06 4.01
CA SER A 118 -43.39 26.59 5.06
C SER A 118 -43.90 25.55 6.05
N THR A 119 -43.71 24.27 5.74
CA THR A 119 -44.18 23.13 6.55
C THR A 119 -43.00 22.25 6.98
N GLY A 120 -43.29 21.30 7.88
CA GLY A 120 -42.32 20.36 8.44
C GLY A 120 -41.64 20.86 9.73
N PRO A 121 -40.58 20.17 10.17
CA PRO A 121 -39.83 20.53 11.37
C PRO A 121 -39.21 21.93 11.31
N TRP A 122 -38.92 22.51 12.48
CA TRP A 122 -38.37 23.87 12.57
C TRP A 122 -37.07 24.09 11.77
N PHE A 123 -36.27 23.04 11.58
CA PHE A 123 -35.00 23.10 10.84
C PHE A 123 -35.16 23.01 9.31
N THR A 124 -36.34 22.61 8.81
CA THR A 124 -36.64 22.60 7.37
C THR A 124 -37.36 23.86 6.93
N ARG A 125 -38.06 24.55 7.84
CA ARG A 125 -38.83 25.76 7.54
C ARG A 125 -37.91 26.95 7.25
N GLY A 126 -38.21 27.70 6.18
CA GLY A 126 -37.42 28.84 5.73
C GLY A 126 -37.37 28.90 4.21
N CYS A 127 -36.21 29.23 3.64
CA CYS A 127 -36.09 29.37 2.19
C CYS A 127 -34.69 29.10 1.64
N ASP A 128 -34.65 28.92 0.32
CA ASP A 128 -33.45 28.96 -0.51
C ASP A 128 -33.62 30.07 -1.55
N ILE A 129 -32.61 30.93 -1.72
CA ILE A 129 -32.63 32.07 -2.65
C ILE A 129 -31.79 31.74 -3.88
N HIS A 130 -32.37 31.90 -5.06
CA HIS A 130 -31.72 31.65 -6.35
C HIS A 130 -31.37 32.96 -7.04
N HIS A 131 -30.11 33.13 -7.43
CA HIS A 131 -29.59 34.38 -8.02
C HIS A 131 -28.55 34.10 -9.11
N GLY A 132 -28.25 35.12 -9.92
CA GLY A 132 -27.23 35.01 -10.97
C GLY A 132 -27.64 34.11 -12.16
N GLN A 133 -28.93 33.99 -12.43
CA GLN A 133 -29.47 33.21 -13.55
C GLN A 133 -29.44 33.99 -14.86
N SER A 134 -29.05 33.34 -15.95
CA SER A 134 -29.05 33.96 -17.29
C SER A 134 -30.46 34.28 -17.81
N LYS A 135 -31.47 33.52 -17.39
CA LYS A 135 -32.86 33.68 -17.83
C LYS A 135 -33.73 34.27 -16.73
N LYS A 136 -34.74 35.04 -17.14
CA LYS A 136 -35.79 35.55 -16.25
C LYS A 136 -36.80 34.46 -15.90
N ASP A 137 -37.15 33.61 -16.85
CA ASP A 137 -38.07 32.50 -16.65
C ASP A 137 -37.37 31.32 -15.99
N MET A 138 -38.04 30.73 -15.00
CA MET A 138 -37.47 29.71 -14.13
C MET A 138 -38.35 28.47 -14.14
N ASN A 139 -37.71 27.32 -14.29
CA ASN A 139 -38.38 26.03 -14.23
C ASN A 139 -38.84 25.73 -12.80
N THR A 140 -39.89 24.93 -12.68
CA THR A 140 -40.36 24.43 -11.40
C THR A 140 -40.36 22.92 -11.38
N ARG A 141 -40.21 22.36 -10.18
CA ARG A 141 -40.37 20.92 -9.94
C ARG A 141 -41.51 20.71 -8.95
N LYS A 142 -42.37 19.72 -9.20
CA LYS A 142 -43.45 19.34 -8.26
C LYS A 142 -42.85 19.02 -6.88
N SER A 143 -43.42 19.63 -5.85
CA SER A 143 -43.06 19.37 -4.46
C SER A 143 -44.25 19.71 -3.58
N ASN A 144 -44.70 18.75 -2.78
CA ASN A 144 -45.78 19.00 -1.82
C ASN A 144 -45.32 20.04 -0.78
N ASP A 145 -46.23 20.95 -0.43
CA ASP A 145 -46.09 21.93 0.66
C ASP A 145 -44.93 22.93 0.53
N LYS A 146 -44.41 23.12 -0.68
CA LYS A 146 -43.42 24.16 -1.02
C LYS A 146 -44.01 25.13 -2.01
N ILE A 147 -43.46 26.34 -1.99
CA ILE A 147 -43.78 27.35 -2.98
C ILE A 147 -42.52 27.85 -3.66
N CYS A 148 -42.68 28.26 -4.91
CA CYS A 148 -41.68 28.99 -5.68
C CYS A 148 -42.18 30.40 -5.91
N TYR A 149 -41.46 31.38 -5.34
CA TYR A 149 -41.67 32.80 -5.60
C TYR A 149 -40.73 33.26 -6.73
N PHE A 150 -41.27 33.92 -7.75
CA PHE A 150 -40.54 34.55 -8.85
C PHE A 150 -40.48 36.04 -8.61
N ASN A 151 -39.28 36.61 -8.62
CA ASN A 151 -39.08 38.05 -8.51
C ASN A 151 -39.39 38.72 -9.86
N PRO A 152 -40.50 39.48 -9.99
CA PRO A 152 -40.86 40.12 -11.26
C PRO A 152 -39.85 41.20 -11.68
N LYS A 153 -39.10 41.75 -10.72
CA LYS A 153 -38.10 42.81 -10.91
C LYS A 153 -36.71 42.28 -11.25
N TYR A 154 -36.51 40.96 -11.24
CA TYR A 154 -35.22 40.39 -11.57
C TYR A 154 -34.72 40.87 -12.95
N ASN A 155 -33.51 41.41 -12.95
CA ASN A 155 -32.84 41.89 -14.14
C ASN A 155 -31.66 40.99 -14.48
N SER A 156 -31.88 40.02 -15.39
CA SER A 156 -30.83 39.12 -15.87
C SER A 156 -29.70 39.84 -16.60
N SER A 157 -29.91 41.09 -17.06
CA SER A 157 -28.91 41.91 -17.74
C SER A 157 -27.93 42.60 -16.79
N LYS A 158 -28.19 42.58 -15.47
CA LYS A 158 -27.24 43.08 -14.45
C LYS A 158 -26.11 42.11 -14.14
N LEU A 159 -26.13 40.89 -14.69
CA LEU A 159 -24.92 40.07 -14.81
C LEU A 159 -24.04 40.73 -15.87
N ASN A 160 -23.28 41.74 -15.45
CA ASN A 160 -22.35 42.47 -16.32
C ASN A 160 -21.46 41.46 -17.05
N ASP A 161 -21.49 41.49 -18.39
CA ASP A 161 -20.71 40.61 -19.27
C ASP A 161 -19.23 40.53 -18.89
N LYS A 162 -18.67 41.58 -18.28
CA LYS A 162 -17.28 41.61 -17.76
C LYS A 162 -17.02 40.65 -16.59
N GLU A 163 -17.94 40.52 -15.63
CA GLU A 163 -17.75 39.59 -14.50
C GLU A 163 -17.93 38.14 -14.92
N LEU A 164 -18.84 37.89 -15.88
CA LEU A 164 -19.02 36.58 -16.48
C LEU A 164 -17.79 36.18 -17.33
N GLU A 165 -17.21 37.11 -18.07
CA GLU A 165 -15.98 36.91 -18.84
C GLU A 165 -14.78 36.60 -17.94
N ILE A 166 -14.64 37.31 -16.81
CA ILE A 166 -13.58 37.05 -15.81
C ILE A 166 -13.79 35.67 -15.17
N GLN A 167 -15.02 35.32 -14.75
CA GLN A 167 -15.30 34.00 -14.19
C GLN A 167 -15.07 32.87 -15.19
N CYS A 168 -15.42 33.07 -16.46
CA CYS A 168 -15.14 32.10 -17.53
C CYS A 168 -13.64 31.94 -17.77
N LYS A 169 -12.87 33.03 -17.81
CA LYS A 169 -11.39 32.98 -17.96
C LYS A 169 -10.73 32.26 -16.78
N ASP A 170 -11.17 32.51 -15.55
CA ASP A 170 -10.66 31.84 -14.35
C ASP A 170 -11.05 30.36 -14.28
N LEU A 171 -12.24 29.99 -14.76
CA LEU A 171 -12.65 28.59 -14.92
C LEU A 171 -11.80 27.88 -15.96
N TYR A 172 -11.53 28.53 -17.09
CA TYR A 172 -10.71 27.94 -18.16
C TYR A 172 -9.26 27.78 -17.72
N ARG A 173 -8.70 28.77 -16.99
CA ARG A 173 -7.36 28.70 -16.39
C ARG A 173 -7.26 27.54 -15.40
N ARG A 174 -8.20 27.42 -14.47
CA ARG A 174 -8.23 26.31 -13.48
C ARG A 174 -8.36 24.94 -14.14
N LYS A 175 -9.21 24.80 -15.17
CA LYS A 175 -9.32 23.53 -15.93
C LYS A 175 -8.02 23.20 -16.67
N SER A 176 -7.35 24.19 -17.23
CA SER A 176 -6.04 24.03 -17.88
C SER A 176 -4.96 23.61 -16.88
N GLU A 177 -4.92 24.23 -15.70
CA GLU A 177 -4.00 23.88 -14.62
C GLU A 177 -4.27 22.48 -14.05
N GLN A 178 -5.54 22.12 -13.82
CA GLN A 178 -5.92 20.77 -13.40
C GLN A 178 -5.52 19.71 -14.42
N LYS A 179 -5.68 19.99 -15.72
CA LYS A 179 -5.24 19.09 -16.77
C LYS A 179 -3.72 18.91 -16.76
N LYS A 180 -2.96 20.00 -16.61
CA LYS A 180 -1.49 19.95 -16.48
C LYS A 180 -1.06 19.18 -15.22
N GLU A 181 -1.78 19.33 -14.12
CA GLU A 181 -1.52 18.60 -12.89
C GLU A 181 -1.79 17.10 -13.04
N GLN A 182 -2.92 16.73 -13.65
CA GLN A 182 -3.21 15.33 -13.97
C GLN A 182 -2.15 14.72 -14.89
N GLU A 183 -1.70 15.46 -15.91
CA GLU A 183 -0.61 15.01 -16.78
C GLU A 183 0.74 14.91 -16.06
N ARG A 184 0.99 15.72 -15.03
CA ARG A 184 2.18 15.59 -14.17
C ARG A 184 2.08 14.36 -13.28
N MET A 185 0.96 14.17 -12.59
CA MET A 185 0.74 12.98 -11.75
C MET A 185 0.79 11.69 -12.55
N LEU A 186 0.20 11.67 -13.75
CA LEU A 186 0.24 10.50 -14.63
C LEU A 186 1.68 10.18 -15.06
N ARG A 187 2.46 11.18 -15.44
CA ARG A 187 3.89 11.00 -15.77
C ARG A 187 4.71 10.53 -14.58
N GLU A 188 4.44 11.05 -13.39
CA GLU A 188 5.13 10.63 -12.18
C GLU A 188 4.79 9.19 -11.80
N GLU A 189 3.51 8.80 -11.92
CA GLU A 189 3.07 7.43 -11.70
C GLU A 189 3.69 6.46 -12.72
N GLU A 190 3.72 6.83 -14.00
CA GLU A 190 4.37 6.05 -15.05
C GLU A 190 5.87 5.88 -14.77
N MET A 191 6.57 6.96 -14.38
CA MET A 191 7.96 6.92 -13.97
C MET A 191 8.20 6.07 -12.72
N ARG A 192 7.24 6.01 -11.78
CA ARG A 192 7.32 5.14 -10.62
C ARG A 192 7.19 3.67 -11.01
N ARG A 193 6.22 3.35 -11.87
CA ARG A 193 6.04 1.98 -12.41
C ARG A 193 7.26 1.51 -13.19
N LEU A 194 7.88 2.39 -13.99
CA LEU A 194 9.11 2.07 -14.70
C LEU A 194 10.27 1.79 -13.75
N ARG A 195 10.44 2.60 -12.69
CA ARG A 195 11.47 2.37 -11.66
C ARG A 195 11.26 1.04 -10.92
N GLU A 196 10.03 0.74 -10.52
CA GLU A 196 9.69 -0.53 -9.87
C GLU A 196 9.95 -1.72 -10.81
N ALA A 197 9.58 -1.62 -12.08
CA ALA A 197 9.82 -2.68 -13.07
C ALA A 197 11.32 -2.90 -13.32
N GLU A 198 12.11 -1.83 -13.40
CA GLU A 198 13.56 -1.91 -13.54
C GLU A 198 14.22 -2.55 -12.31
N GLU A 199 13.78 -2.18 -11.10
CA GLU A 199 14.28 -2.77 -9.86
C GLU A 199 13.97 -4.27 -9.78
N ILE A 200 12.76 -4.68 -10.14
CA ILE A 200 12.40 -6.10 -10.23
C ILE A 200 13.30 -6.83 -11.23
N ARG A 201 13.57 -6.24 -12.40
CA ARG A 201 14.47 -6.83 -13.40
C ARG A 201 15.89 -6.98 -12.85
N ARG A 202 16.39 -5.97 -12.13
CA ARG A 202 17.72 -5.99 -11.51
C ARG A 202 17.82 -7.09 -10.45
N ARG A 203 16.83 -7.19 -9.56
CA ARG A 203 16.77 -8.23 -8.53
C ARG A 203 16.76 -9.63 -9.14
N LYS A 204 15.99 -9.85 -10.22
CA LYS A 204 15.99 -11.13 -10.95
C LYS A 204 17.36 -11.47 -11.54
N GLN A 205 18.01 -10.51 -12.19
CA GLN A 205 19.37 -10.74 -12.74
C GLN A 205 20.39 -11.04 -11.65
N GLU A 206 20.31 -10.36 -10.50
CA GLU A 206 21.20 -10.60 -9.38
C GLU A 206 20.96 -11.96 -8.73
N GLU A 207 19.70 -12.38 -8.59
CA GLU A 207 19.34 -13.70 -8.10
C GLU A 207 19.83 -14.82 -9.03
N GLU A 208 19.69 -14.65 -10.34
CA GLU A 208 20.23 -15.60 -11.33
C GLU A 208 21.75 -15.71 -11.23
N ARG A 209 22.47 -14.58 -11.10
CA ARG A 209 23.91 -14.59 -10.89
C ARG A 209 24.31 -15.30 -9.60
N ARG A 210 23.58 -15.06 -8.51
CA ARG A 210 23.81 -15.76 -7.23
C ARG A 210 23.61 -17.27 -7.37
N LYS A 211 22.52 -17.71 -8.01
CA LYS A 211 22.26 -19.14 -8.27
C LYS A 211 23.38 -19.77 -9.11
N GLN A 212 23.84 -19.09 -10.15
CA GLN A 212 24.96 -19.58 -10.97
C GLN A 212 26.26 -19.71 -10.16
N GLN A 213 26.55 -18.72 -9.29
CA GLN A 213 27.73 -18.79 -8.44
C GLN A 213 27.61 -19.91 -7.40
N GLU A 214 26.47 -20.04 -6.71
CA GLU A 214 26.21 -21.10 -5.75
C GLU A 214 26.30 -22.50 -6.41
N GLU A 215 25.84 -22.64 -7.66
CA GLU A 215 25.96 -23.89 -8.43
C GLU A 215 27.43 -24.19 -8.80
N GLN A 216 28.19 -23.18 -9.23
CA GLN A 216 29.62 -23.34 -9.52
C GLN A 216 30.41 -23.76 -8.27
N GLU A 217 30.14 -23.13 -7.13
CA GLU A 217 30.78 -23.46 -5.85
C GLU A 217 30.42 -24.89 -5.40
N ARG A 218 29.15 -25.29 -5.55
CA ARG A 218 28.70 -26.67 -5.28
C ARG A 218 29.43 -27.68 -6.16
N LYS A 219 29.53 -27.43 -7.47
CA LYS A 219 30.25 -28.32 -8.41
C LYS A 219 31.74 -28.41 -8.06
N MET A 220 32.37 -27.31 -7.71
CA MET A 220 33.78 -27.29 -7.31
C MET A 220 34.01 -28.06 -6.01
N PHE A 221 33.12 -27.90 -5.03
CA PHE A 221 33.18 -28.63 -3.77
C PHE A 221 32.97 -30.13 -3.96
N GLU A 222 31.96 -30.52 -4.75
CA GLU A 222 31.69 -31.92 -5.08
C GLU A 222 32.88 -32.58 -5.81
N LEU A 223 33.50 -31.85 -6.74
CA LEU A 223 34.71 -32.32 -7.43
C LEU A 223 35.89 -32.52 -6.46
N GLN A 224 36.07 -31.61 -5.49
CA GLN A 224 37.12 -31.76 -4.47
C GLN A 224 36.88 -32.98 -3.58
N ILE A 225 35.63 -33.22 -3.14
CA ILE A 225 35.28 -34.42 -2.37
C ILE A 225 35.58 -35.68 -3.19
N ARG A 226 35.11 -35.73 -4.44
CA ARG A 226 35.32 -36.88 -5.33
C ARG A 226 36.81 -37.21 -5.49
N LYS A 227 37.64 -36.18 -5.70
CA LYS A 227 39.11 -36.35 -5.78
C LYS A 227 39.71 -36.88 -4.48
N ARG A 228 39.27 -36.39 -3.32
CA ARG A 228 39.75 -36.88 -2.01
C ARG A 228 39.40 -38.34 -1.80
N VAL A 229 38.15 -38.73 -2.05
CA VAL A 229 37.71 -40.13 -1.94
C VAL A 229 38.51 -41.03 -2.87
N GLU A 230 38.68 -40.63 -4.13
CA GLU A 230 39.49 -41.40 -5.09
C GLU A 230 40.95 -41.54 -4.65
N GLN A 231 41.54 -40.48 -4.09
CA GLN A 231 42.91 -40.49 -3.59
C GLN A 231 43.04 -41.39 -2.35
N GLU A 232 42.11 -41.33 -1.41
CA GLU A 232 42.08 -42.19 -0.23
C GLU A 232 41.92 -43.67 -0.61
N GLU A 233 41.06 -43.98 -1.58
CA GLU A 233 40.92 -45.35 -2.09
C GLU A 233 42.21 -45.86 -2.75
N ARG A 234 42.86 -45.03 -3.58
CA ARG A 234 44.16 -45.36 -4.18
C ARG A 234 45.22 -45.61 -3.11
N GLN A 235 45.29 -44.78 -2.08
CA GLN A 235 46.21 -44.97 -0.95
C GLN A 235 45.95 -46.26 -0.20
N LYS A 236 44.67 -46.59 0.10
CA LYS A 236 44.30 -47.86 0.74
C LYS A 236 44.71 -49.07 -0.09
N ILE A 237 44.58 -49.00 -1.43
CA ILE A 237 45.03 -50.07 -2.33
C ILE A 237 46.55 -50.18 -2.32
N GLU A 238 47.27 -49.06 -2.44
CA GLU A 238 48.74 -49.04 -2.43
C GLU A 238 49.30 -49.59 -1.11
N GLU A 239 48.71 -49.23 0.02
CA GLU A 239 49.11 -49.73 1.33
C GLU A 239 48.88 -51.23 1.46
N LYS A 240 47.73 -51.74 1.01
CA LYS A 240 47.47 -53.20 0.95
C LYS A 240 48.50 -53.93 0.10
N ILE A 241 48.88 -53.37 -1.06
CA ILE A 241 49.92 -53.95 -1.91
C ILE A 241 51.28 -53.96 -1.20
N ARG A 242 51.68 -52.84 -0.57
CA ARG A 242 52.93 -52.76 0.21
C ARG A 242 52.96 -53.80 1.32
N GLN A 243 51.88 -53.93 2.10
CA GLN A 243 51.78 -54.91 3.18
C GLN A 243 51.91 -56.35 2.64
N GLN A 244 51.26 -56.67 1.52
CA GLN A 244 51.38 -57.99 0.89
C GLN A 244 52.81 -58.29 0.43
N ILE A 245 53.48 -57.31 -0.20
CA ILE A 245 54.88 -57.44 -0.63
C ILE A 245 55.79 -57.63 0.58
N GLU A 246 55.63 -56.84 1.64
CA GLU A 246 56.45 -56.95 2.85
C GLU A 246 56.31 -58.33 3.51
N ILE A 247 55.08 -58.83 3.65
CA ILE A 247 54.83 -60.18 4.17
C ILE A 247 55.49 -61.24 3.29
N ALA A 248 55.39 -61.11 1.96
CA ALA A 248 56.00 -62.04 1.02
C ALA A 248 57.54 -62.04 1.11
N ILE A 249 58.16 -60.86 1.25
CA ILE A 249 59.62 -60.73 1.44
C ILE A 249 60.04 -61.33 2.77
N ARG A 250 59.37 -60.98 3.89
CA ARG A 250 59.66 -61.54 5.22
C ARG A 250 59.60 -63.06 5.20
N LYS A 251 58.55 -63.65 4.62
CA LYS A 251 58.45 -65.11 4.46
C LYS A 251 59.60 -65.71 3.66
N ARG A 252 60.05 -65.06 2.57
CA ARG A 252 61.20 -65.53 1.79
C ARG A 252 62.50 -65.46 2.58
N VAL A 253 62.74 -64.34 3.28
CA VAL A 253 63.95 -64.14 4.11
C VAL A 253 63.98 -65.12 5.27
N ASP A 254 62.86 -65.30 5.98
CA ASP A 254 62.74 -66.26 7.09
C ASP A 254 62.99 -67.70 6.61
N GLU A 255 62.45 -68.08 5.45
CA GLU A 255 62.66 -69.39 4.83
C GLU A 255 64.12 -69.59 4.40
N GLU A 256 64.77 -68.57 3.84
CA GLU A 256 66.20 -68.61 3.54
C GLU A 256 67.06 -68.72 4.81
N MET A 257 66.73 -67.98 5.87
CA MET A 257 67.42 -68.05 7.16
C MET A 257 67.21 -69.39 7.85
N ARG A 258 66.02 -69.99 7.73
CA ARG A 258 65.72 -71.36 8.18
C ARG A 258 66.59 -72.37 7.44
N LYS A 259 66.66 -72.29 6.10
CA LYS A 259 67.53 -73.13 5.27
C LYS A 259 69.01 -72.97 5.62
N ARG A 260 69.48 -71.73 5.85
CA ARG A 260 70.87 -71.48 6.29
C ARG A 260 71.17 -72.13 7.64
N ARG A 261 70.30 -71.97 8.63
CA ARG A 261 70.42 -72.62 9.94
C ARG A 261 70.42 -74.15 9.84
N GLU A 262 69.54 -74.73 9.02
CA GLU A 262 69.54 -76.19 8.79
C GLU A 262 70.84 -76.70 8.15
N ILE A 263 71.46 -75.91 7.26
CA ILE A 263 72.76 -76.24 6.67
C ILE A 263 73.88 -76.11 7.72
N GLU A 264 73.87 -75.04 8.52
CA GLU A 264 74.84 -74.84 9.60
C GLU A 264 74.73 -75.90 10.69
N ASP A 265 73.52 -76.27 11.12
CA ASP A 265 73.28 -77.36 12.07
C ASP A 265 73.75 -78.71 11.52
N ARG A 266 73.50 -78.98 10.23
CA ARG A 266 74.06 -80.17 9.56
C ARG A 266 75.58 -80.16 9.57
N ARG A 267 76.21 -79.03 9.21
CA ARG A 267 77.67 -78.87 9.28
C ARG A 267 78.19 -79.04 10.71
N HIS A 268 77.51 -78.49 11.71
CA HIS A 268 77.88 -78.64 13.11
C HIS A 268 77.78 -80.09 13.57
N LYS A 269 76.68 -80.79 13.24
CA LYS A 269 76.53 -82.22 13.51
C LYS A 269 77.57 -83.06 12.79
N ASP A 270 77.92 -82.74 11.54
CA ASP A 270 78.97 -83.43 10.79
C ASP A 270 80.36 -83.22 11.41
N ILE A 271 80.66 -81.99 11.86
CA ILE A 271 81.90 -81.67 12.60
C ILE A 271 81.91 -82.43 13.93
N GLN A 272 80.80 -82.43 14.68
CA GLN A 272 80.69 -83.18 15.93
C GLN A 272 80.85 -84.69 15.69
N ALA A 273 80.22 -85.26 14.65
CA ALA A 273 80.35 -86.67 14.29
C ALA A 273 81.79 -87.04 13.90
N LYS A 274 82.54 -86.15 13.23
CA LYS A 274 83.98 -86.34 12.99
C LYS A 274 84.79 -86.29 14.29
N GLN A 275 84.40 -85.45 15.24
CA GLN A 275 85.05 -85.32 16.55
C GLN A 275 84.77 -86.55 17.45
N TRP A 276 83.54 -87.08 17.45
CA TRP A 276 83.16 -88.32 18.14
C TRP A 276 83.68 -89.58 17.43
N GLY A 277 83.84 -89.54 16.10
CA GLY A 277 84.49 -90.60 15.32
C GLY A 277 86.00 -90.72 15.58
N GLN A 278 86.67 -89.65 16.04
CA GLN A 278 88.05 -89.72 16.52
C GLN A 278 88.17 -90.26 17.95
N HIS A 279 87.14 -90.10 18.80
CA HIS A 279 87.11 -90.71 20.14
C HIS A 279 86.79 -92.22 20.12
N GLY A 280 85.98 -92.69 19.16
CA GLY A 280 85.70 -94.13 18.97
C GLY A 280 86.89 -94.97 18.45
N SER A 281 87.97 -94.33 18.03
CA SER A 281 89.24 -94.98 17.65
C SER A 281 90.31 -94.93 18.75
N PHE A 282 90.07 -94.20 19.85
CA PHE A 282 91.03 -94.04 20.95
C PHE A 282 90.74 -95.01 22.13
N GLU A 283 89.52 -95.55 22.22
CA GLU A 283 89.07 -96.43 23.32
C GLU A 283 89.34 -97.94 23.10
N LYS A 284 90.05 -98.30 22.01
CA LYS A 284 90.53 -99.67 21.74
C LYS A 284 92.06 -99.82 21.76
N GLN A 285 92.81 -98.80 22.19
CA GLN A 285 94.28 -98.83 22.30
C GLN A 285 94.85 -98.37 23.65
N VAL A 286 94.02 -98.28 24.70
CA VAL A 286 94.45 -97.90 26.07
C VAL A 286 94.09 -98.97 27.11
N ASN A 287 94.08 -100.24 26.70
CA ASN A 287 94.03 -101.41 27.61
C ASN A 287 95.18 -102.38 27.32
N ASN A 288 96.41 -101.86 27.23
CA ASN A 288 97.58 -102.66 27.51
C ASN A 288 98.81 -101.80 27.80
N CYS A 289 99.50 -102.12 28.88
CA CYS A 289 100.87 -101.72 29.22
C CYS A 289 101.10 -100.37 29.91
N LEU A 290 100.53 -100.23 31.11
CA LEU A 290 101.23 -99.59 32.23
C LEU A 290 102.25 -100.59 32.80
N SER A 291 103.46 -100.64 32.23
CA SER A 291 104.67 -100.98 33.02
C SER A 291 105.95 -100.54 32.29
N THR A 292 106.71 -99.70 32.99
CA THR A 292 108.10 -99.27 32.69
C THR A 292 108.25 -98.32 31.48
N GLY A 293 108.91 -97.18 31.54
CA GLY A 293 109.68 -96.54 32.60
C GLY A 293 110.56 -95.46 31.97
N LYS A 294 110.47 -94.25 32.54
CA LYS A 294 111.53 -93.21 32.66
C LYS A 294 111.92 -92.33 31.45
N ARG A 295 111.64 -91.03 31.70
CA ARG A 295 112.52 -89.83 31.63
C ARG A 295 112.52 -88.98 30.33
N THR A 296 111.71 -87.90 30.38
CA THR A 296 112.06 -86.45 30.44
C THR A 296 113.27 -85.90 29.67
N PRO A 297 113.38 -84.57 29.38
CA PRO A 297 112.35 -83.50 29.26
C PRO A 297 112.60 -82.50 28.09
N THR A 298 111.61 -81.67 27.74
CA THR A 298 111.67 -80.18 27.84
C THR A 298 110.52 -79.50 27.09
N LYS A 299 109.93 -78.49 27.77
CA LYS A 299 109.44 -77.18 27.25
C LYS A 299 108.26 -77.25 26.25
N SER A 300 107.23 -76.42 26.34
CA SER A 300 107.06 -75.11 26.97
C SER A 300 105.60 -74.69 26.78
N THR A 301 105.07 -73.90 27.73
CA THR A 301 104.26 -72.67 27.52
C THR A 301 102.97 -72.78 26.71
N ASP A 302 101.85 -72.16 27.05
CA ASP A 302 101.48 -71.19 28.08
C ASP A 302 99.98 -70.94 27.84
N ARG A 303 99.23 -70.64 28.92
CA ARG A 303 98.23 -69.54 29.05
C ARG A 303 97.03 -69.49 28.08
N SER A 304 95.88 -68.95 28.41
CA SER A 304 95.29 -68.22 29.55
C SER A 304 93.78 -68.20 29.24
N TRP A 305 92.87 -68.51 30.16
CA TRP A 305 92.38 -67.67 31.27
C TRP A 305 91.33 -66.61 30.89
N CYS A 306 90.36 -66.48 31.81
CA CYS A 306 89.32 -65.46 32.01
C CYS A 306 88.01 -65.62 31.21
N ASP A 307 86.90 -65.96 31.88
CA ASP A 307 86.02 -65.09 32.71
C ASP A 307 85.07 -64.27 31.82
N SER A 308 83.83 -63.95 32.16
CA SER A 308 82.90 -64.21 33.27
C SER A 308 81.57 -63.57 32.81
N ASN A 309 80.44 -64.01 33.37
CA ASN A 309 79.17 -63.27 33.56
C ASN A 309 78.75 -62.14 32.59
N SER A 310 77.52 -62.22 32.05
CA SER A 310 76.48 -61.16 32.18
C SER A 310 75.39 -61.18 31.10
N ARG A 311 74.12 -61.21 31.57
CA ARG A 311 72.88 -60.56 31.04
C ARG A 311 72.21 -61.17 29.80
N ASN A 312 70.96 -61.61 29.94
CA ASN A 312 69.68 -60.86 29.92
C ASN A 312 69.27 -60.34 28.53
N ASN A 313 67.99 -60.60 28.21
CA ASN A 313 67.03 -59.74 27.49
C ASN A 313 67.59 -58.47 26.81
N PRO A 314 67.18 -58.18 25.56
CA PRO A 314 67.06 -56.78 25.17
C PRO A 314 65.75 -56.47 24.40
N GLY A 315 64.91 -55.71 25.09
CA GLY A 315 64.09 -54.66 24.51
C GLY A 315 64.26 -53.41 25.37
N LYS A 316 65.36 -52.67 25.16
CA LYS A 316 65.64 -51.24 25.51
C LYS A 316 67.18 -51.02 25.49
N VAL A 317 67.62 -49.99 24.77
CA VAL A 317 69.03 -49.66 24.52
C VAL A 317 69.48 -48.54 25.46
N TYR A 318 70.70 -48.66 26.02
CA TYR A 318 71.35 -47.64 26.84
C TYR A 318 72.74 -47.31 26.27
N GLY A 319 73.13 -46.04 26.30
CA GLY A 319 74.48 -45.58 25.94
C GLY A 319 75.25 -45.08 27.17
N ARG A 320 76.59 -45.24 27.17
CA ARG A 320 77.51 -44.62 28.14
C ARG A 320 78.33 -43.54 27.45
N ASP A 321 78.63 -42.48 28.18
CA ASP A 321 79.60 -41.48 27.72
C ASP A 321 81.04 -41.89 28.01
N ASN A 322 81.98 -41.08 27.49
CA ASN A 322 83.42 -41.29 27.58
C ASN A 322 83.98 -41.19 29.02
N LYS A 323 83.14 -40.97 30.03
CA LYS A 323 83.51 -41.00 31.46
C LYS A 323 82.79 -42.11 32.23
N GLY A 324 82.02 -42.95 31.54
CA GLY A 324 81.45 -44.17 32.09
C GLY A 324 80.09 -44.01 32.78
N ASN A 325 79.46 -42.84 32.71
CA ASN A 325 78.11 -42.64 33.24
C ASN A 325 77.05 -43.10 32.23
N ILE A 326 75.98 -43.75 32.70
CA ILE A 326 74.89 -44.24 31.84
C ILE A 326 73.88 -43.10 31.62
N ILE A 327 73.56 -42.81 30.36
CA ILE A 327 72.53 -41.83 29.97
C ILE A 327 71.44 -42.49 29.14
N TYR A 328 70.21 -42.00 29.30
CA TYR A 328 69.04 -42.43 28.54
C TYR A 328 69.01 -41.73 27.17
N LEU A 329 68.90 -42.51 26.09
CA LEU A 329 68.59 -42.01 24.75
C LEU A 329 67.07 -42.16 24.54
N HIS A 330 66.41 -41.06 24.17
CA HIS A 330 64.97 -41.02 23.94
C HIS A 330 64.58 -41.60 22.58
#